data_AF-A0A7J9E268-F1
#
_entry.id   AF-A0A7J9E268-F1
#
_cell.length_a   1.000
_cell.length_b   1.000
_cell.length_c   1.000
_cell.angle_alpha   90.00
_cell.angle_beta   90.00
_cell.angle_gamma   90.00
#
_symmetry.space_group_name_H-M   'P 1'
#
loop_
_entity.id
_entity.type
_entity.pdbx_description
1 polymer ?
#
loop_
_entity_poly.entity_id
_entity_poly.type
_entity_poly.pdbx_seq_one_letter_code
_entity_poly.pdbx_strand_id
1 'polypeptide(L)'
;MKFCNQQLFNASKIESFAPSRKEVLAHFIESLKEAAVAKEVVNISKKVGDLNEKMTLKMILGPVKKYEEFNLKDLIEELTYLAGAFNLADFVPFLGAFDLQ
;
A
#
# COMPACT_ATOMS: atom_id res chain seq x y z
N MET A 1 -14.09 6.14 -13.21
CA MET A 1 -13.12 5.31 -13.97
C MET A 1 -12.37 6.05 -15.07
N LYS A 2 -13.04 6.76 -16.00
CA LYS A 2 -12.37 7.44 -17.14
C LYS A 2 -11.30 8.47 -16.71
N PHE A 3 -11.61 9.27 -15.68
CA PHE A 3 -10.68 10.26 -15.13
C PHE A 3 -9.39 9.63 -14.61
N CYS A 4 -9.47 8.60 -13.76
CA CYS A 4 -8.30 7.93 -13.19
C CYS A 4 -7.40 7.35 -14.29
N ASN A 5 -7.97 6.68 -15.29
CA ASN A 5 -7.19 6.14 -16.40
C ASN A 5 -6.54 7.22 -17.25
N GLN A 6 -7.19 8.37 -17.44
CA GLN A 6 -6.65 9.45 -18.27
C GLN A 6 -5.63 10.33 -17.54
N GLN A 7 -5.75 10.50 -16.22
CA GLN A 7 -4.93 11.45 -15.46
C GLN A 7 -3.87 10.78 -14.58
N LEU A 8 -4.21 9.63 -13.99
CA LEU A 8 -3.37 8.96 -12.98
C LEU A 8 -2.67 7.72 -13.54
N PHE A 9 -3.37 6.93 -14.35
CA PHE A 9 -2.90 5.63 -14.86
C PHE A 9 -2.70 5.61 -16.38
N ASN A 10 -2.45 6.76 -17.00
CA ASN A 10 -2.09 6.80 -18.42
C ASN A 10 -0.62 6.37 -18.61
N ALA A 11 -0.26 5.97 -19.83
CA ALA A 11 1.08 5.49 -20.15
C ALA A 11 2.19 6.49 -19.80
N SER A 12 1.99 7.78 -20.10
CA SER A 12 2.97 8.83 -19.78
C SER A 12 3.20 8.95 -18.27
N LYS A 13 2.14 8.90 -17.47
CA LYS A 13 2.22 8.98 -16.02
C LYS A 13 2.88 7.72 -15.45
N ILE A 14 2.53 6.54 -15.95
CA ILE A 14 3.18 5.26 -15.57
C ILE A 14 4.68 5.30 -15.86
N GLU A 15 5.08 5.78 -17.05
CA GLU A 15 6.49 5.92 -17.42
C GLU A 15 7.23 6.94 -16.56
N SER A 16 6.58 8.05 -16.18
CA SER A 16 7.17 9.04 -15.26
C SER A 16 7.56 8.44 -13.90
N PHE A 17 6.89 7.36 -13.47
CA PHE A 17 7.20 6.65 -12.23
C PHE A 17 8.26 5.55 -12.39
N ALA A 18 8.68 5.21 -13.61
CA ALA A 18 9.63 4.12 -13.84
C ALA A 18 10.95 4.24 -13.05
N PRO A 19 11.58 5.44 -12.92
CA PRO A 19 12.78 5.59 -12.09
C PRO A 19 12.53 5.29 -10.61
N SER A 20 11.43 5.80 -10.06
CA SER A 20 11.03 5.53 -8.68
C SER A 20 10.78 4.03 -8.46
N ARG A 21 10.16 3.35 -9.43
CA ARG A 21 9.93 1.91 -9.32
C ARG A 21 11.22 1.11 -9.28
N LYS A 22 12.17 1.46 -10.15
CA LYS A 22 13.51 0.83 -10.18
C LYS A 22 14.26 1.04 -8.86
N GLU A 23 14.22 2.24 -8.29
CA GLU A 23 14.87 2.57 -7.03
C GLU A 23 14.33 1.73 -5.86
N VAL A 24 13.01 1.71 -5.67
CA VAL A 24 12.39 0.96 -4.56
C VAL A 24 12.66 -0.55 -4.72
N LEU A 25 12.58 -1.07 -5.96
CA LEU A 25 12.87 -2.48 -6.24
C LEU A 25 14.34 -2.82 -6.00
N ALA A 26 15.28 -1.94 -6.35
CA ALA A 26 16.70 -2.15 -6.09
C ALA A 26 16.98 -2.29 -4.58
N HIS A 27 16.39 -1.43 -3.75
CA HIS A 27 16.50 -1.55 -2.29
C HIS A 27 15.89 -2.86 -1.75
N PHE A 28 14.75 -3.27 -2.28
CA PHE A 28 14.13 -4.54 -1.91
C PHE A 28 15.04 -5.74 -2.23
N ILE A 29 15.61 -5.78 -3.44
CA ILE A 29 16.55 -6.83 -3.86
C ILE A 29 17.79 -6.84 -2.95
N GLU A 30 18.35 -5.67 -2.63
CA GLU A 30 19.51 -5.59 -1.75
C GLU A 30 19.22 -6.14 -0.36
N SER A 31 18.07 -5.77 0.21
CA SER A 31 17.62 -6.31 1.51
C SER A 31 17.43 -7.84 1.52
N LEU A 32 17.13 -8.44 0.36
CA LEU A 32 17.03 -9.90 0.22
C LEU A 32 18.40 -10.55 0.13
N LYS A 33 19.37 -9.91 -0.56
CA LYS A 33 20.76 -10.39 -0.60
C LYS A 33 21.38 -10.38 0.79
N GLU A 34 21.19 -9.30 1.55
CA GLU A 34 21.68 -9.17 2.92
C GLU A 34 21.13 -10.29 3.81
N ALA A 35 19.81 -10.51 3.77
CA ALA A 35 19.16 -11.60 4.52
C ALA A 35 19.67 -12.99 4.08
N ALA A 36 19.95 -13.18 2.79
CA ALA A 36 20.50 -14.44 2.28
C ALA A 36 21.94 -14.68 2.78
N VAL A 37 22.79 -13.65 2.81
CA VAL A 37 24.14 -13.72 3.39
C VAL A 37 24.07 -14.07 4.88
N ALA A 38 23.14 -13.47 5.61
CA ALA A 38 22.89 -13.75 7.02
C ALA A 38 22.18 -15.10 7.27
N LYS A 39 21.74 -15.80 6.21
CA LYS A 39 20.94 -17.04 6.26
C LYS A 39 19.66 -16.89 7.09
N GLU A 40 19.05 -15.72 7.03
CA GLU A 40 17.81 -15.41 7.74
C GLU A 40 16.60 -16.05 7.05
N VAL A 41 15.62 -16.49 7.85
CA VAL A 41 14.31 -16.89 7.33
C VAL A 41 13.51 -15.63 7.01
N VAL A 42 13.11 -15.50 5.75
CA VAL A 42 12.40 -14.31 5.25
C VAL A 42 10.93 -14.62 5.01
N ASN A 43 10.04 -13.84 5.62
CA ASN A 43 8.63 -13.79 5.22
C ASN A 43 8.49 -12.93 3.96
N ILE A 44 8.41 -13.60 2.80
CA ILE A 44 8.33 -12.94 1.49
C ILE A 44 7.04 -12.13 1.34
N SER A 45 5.90 -12.65 1.81
CA SER A 45 4.62 -11.93 1.73
C SER A 45 4.68 -10.60 2.46
N LYS A 46 5.26 -10.58 3.66
CA LYS A 46 5.47 -9.34 4.43
C LYS A 46 6.37 -8.36 3.66
N LYS A 47 7.55 -8.80 3.20
CA LYS A 47 8.47 -7.93 2.45
C LYS A 47 7.85 -7.38 1.14
N VAL A 48 7.05 -8.18 0.43
CA VAL A 48 6.34 -7.73 -0.78
C VAL A 48 5.24 -6.72 -0.43
N GLY A 49 4.53 -6.91 0.69
CA GLY A 49 3.59 -5.93 1.22
C GLY A 49 4.26 -4.58 1.49
N ASP A 50 5.38 -4.58 2.21
CA ASP A 50 6.15 -3.37 2.52
C ASP A 50 6.68 -2.67 1.25
N LEU A 51 7.12 -3.45 0.24
CA LEU A 51 7.50 -2.94 -1.08
C LEU A 51 6.33 -2.23 -1.78
N ASN A 52 5.15 -2.85 -1.78
CA ASN A 52 3.97 -2.32 -2.45
C ASN A 52 3.47 -1.03 -1.79
N GLU A 53 3.49 -0.99 -0.46
CA GLU A 53 3.21 0.21 0.33
C GLU A 53 4.16 1.35 -0.06
N LYS A 54 5.48 1.11 0.05
CA LYS A 54 6.50 2.13 -0.25
C LYS A 54 6.40 2.66 -1.68
N MET A 55 6.10 1.79 -2.64
CA MET A 55 5.88 2.19 -4.03
C MET A 55 4.63 3.04 -4.20
N THR A 56 3.51 2.61 -3.61
CA THR A 56 2.22 3.33 -3.70
C THR A 56 2.31 4.70 -3.07
N LEU A 57 2.88 4.81 -1.87
CA LEU A 57 3.03 6.09 -1.17
C LEU A 57 3.92 7.05 -1.94
N LYS A 58 5.06 6.59 -2.45
CA LYS A 58 5.97 7.41 -3.25
C LYS A 58 5.33 7.88 -4.56
N MET A 59 4.46 7.08 -5.17
CA MET A 59 3.75 7.45 -6.40
C MET A 59 2.61 8.44 -6.16
N ILE A 60 1.88 8.31 -5.05
CA ILE A 60 0.73 9.20 -4.73
C ILE A 60 1.22 10.54 -4.17
N LEU A 61 2.13 10.49 -3.20
CA LEU A 61 2.52 11.65 -2.40
C LEU A 61 3.84 12.28 -2.87
N GLY A 62 4.59 11.58 -3.73
CA GLY A 62 5.89 12.03 -4.25
C GLY A 62 7.07 11.66 -3.34
N PRO A 63 8.27 12.21 -3.57
CA PRO A 63 9.48 11.92 -2.81
C PRO A 63 9.53 12.70 -1.48
N VAL A 64 8.56 12.53 -0.58
CA VAL A 64 8.59 13.18 0.73
C VAL A 64 9.37 12.30 1.72
N LYS A 65 10.33 12.89 2.43
CA LYS A 65 11.17 12.21 3.42
C LYS A 65 10.46 11.92 4.77
N LYS A 66 9.19 12.31 4.93
CA LYS A 66 8.47 12.35 6.22
C LYS A 66 7.42 11.25 6.41
N TYR A 67 7.24 10.31 5.48
CA TYR A 67 6.15 9.33 5.60
C TYR A 67 6.31 8.36 6.77
N GLU A 68 7.53 8.11 7.25
CA GLU A 68 7.76 7.30 8.45
C GLU A 68 7.16 7.95 9.72
N GLU A 69 6.85 9.24 9.70
CA GLU A 69 6.15 9.94 10.79
C GLU A 69 4.62 9.75 10.74
N PHE A 70 4.07 9.36 9.57
CA PHE A 70 2.65 9.04 9.42
C PHE A 70 2.49 7.52 9.51
N ASN A 71 1.80 7.04 10.53
CA ASN A 71 1.42 5.62 10.69
C ASN A 71 0.35 5.18 9.67
N LEU A 72 0.59 5.46 8.39
CA LEU A 72 -0.36 5.19 7.31
C LEU A 72 -0.57 3.70 7.12
N LYS A 73 0.44 2.88 7.43
CA LYS A 73 0.30 1.43 7.49
C LYS A 73 -0.76 0.99 8.50
N ASP A 74 -0.64 1.46 9.74
CA ASP A 74 -1.58 1.12 10.81
C ASP A 74 -3.00 1.57 10.43
N LEU A 75 -3.14 2.76 9.84
CA LEU A 75 -4.42 3.27 9.34
C LEU A 75 -5.01 2.40 8.22
N ILE A 76 -4.19 1.91 7.29
CA ILE A 76 -4.65 1.03 6.21
C ILE A 76 -5.04 -0.34 6.77
N GLU A 77 -4.29 -0.88 7.72
CA GLU A 77 -4.61 -2.15 8.38
C GLU A 77 -5.92 -2.04 9.17
N GLU A 78 -6.11 -0.97 9.94
CA GLU A 78 -7.34 -0.69 10.68
C GLU A 78 -8.53 -0.50 9.73
N LEU A 79 -8.36 0.30 8.66
CA LEU A 79 -9.41 0.50 7.66
C LEU A 79 -9.78 -0.82 6.97
N THR A 80 -8.80 -1.66 6.67
CA THR A 80 -9.02 -2.98 6.04
C THR A 80 -9.76 -3.91 7.00
N TYR A 81 -9.42 -3.88 8.29
CA TYR A 81 -10.14 -4.63 9.32
C TYR A 81 -11.60 -4.17 9.42
N LEU A 82 -11.84 -2.86 9.52
CA LEU A 82 -13.19 -2.29 9.62
C LEU A 82 -14.02 -2.55 8.35
N ALA A 83 -13.43 -2.40 7.17
CA ALA A 83 -14.11 -2.66 5.89
C ALA A 83 -14.38 -4.14 5.65
N GLY A 84 -13.60 -5.03 6.28
CA GLY A 84 -13.80 -6.48 6.24
C GLY A 84 -14.71 -7.01 7.36
N ALA A 85 -15.03 -6.18 8.35
CA ALA A 85 -15.94 -6.54 9.43
C ALA A 85 -17.38 -6.67 8.91
N PHE A 86 -18.15 -7.56 9.53
CA PHE A 86 -19.55 -7.74 9.19
C PHE A 86 -20.35 -6.54 9.67
N ASN A 87 -20.96 -5.79 8.75
CA ASN A 87 -21.87 -4.71 9.11
C ASN A 87 -23.33 -5.13 8.83
N LEU A 88 -24.16 -5.22 9.88
CA LEU A 88 -25.56 -5.61 9.73
C LEU A 88 -26.37 -4.59 8.90
N ALA A 89 -25.95 -3.32 8.89
CA ALA A 89 -26.60 -2.28 8.10
C ALA A 89 -26.48 -2.52 6.58
N ASP A 90 -25.46 -3.25 6.12
CA ASP A 90 -25.29 -3.61 4.71
C ASP A 90 -26.38 -4.59 4.24
N PHE A 91 -26.95 -5.37 5.17
CA PHE A 91 -28.01 -6.34 4.89
C PHE A 91 -29.39 -5.80 5.29
N VAL A 92 -29.44 -4.97 6.33
CA VAL A 92 -30.67 -4.45 6.93
C VAL A 92 -30.54 -2.94 7.14
N PRO A 93 -30.76 -2.12 6.08
CA PRO A 93 -30.40 -0.70 6.09
C PRO A 93 -31.06 0.12 7.19
N PHE A 94 -32.27 -0.27 7.65
CA PHE A 94 -32.97 0.44 8.72
C PHE A 94 -32.30 0.28 10.11
N LEU A 95 -31.41 -0.70 10.27
CA LEU A 95 -30.62 -0.88 11.48
C LEU A 95 -29.33 -0.06 11.50
N GLY A 96 -29.01 0.66 10.42
CA GLY A 96 -27.79 1.48 10.34
C GLY A 96 -27.71 2.59 11.39
N ALA A 97 -28.84 3.05 11.92
CA ALA A 97 -28.85 4.05 13.00
C ALA A 97 -28.35 3.51 14.35
N PHE A 98 -28.21 2.19 14.51
CA PHE A 98 -27.77 1.55 15.75
C PHE A 98 -26.29 1.16 15.76
N ASP A 99 -25.57 1.39 14.66
CA ASP A 99 -24.12 1.14 14.51
C ASP A 99 -23.70 -0.26 14.99
N LEU A 100 -24.25 -1.29 14.34
CA LEU A 100 -24.08 -2.70 14.71
C LEU A 100 -22.90 -3.35 13.95
N GLN A 101 -21.80 -2.61 13.82
CA GLN A 101 -20.56 -3.06 13.16
C GLN A 101 -19.66 -3.89 14.08
#